data_AF-A0A6B3RLU1-F1
#
_entry.id   AF-A0A6B3RLU1-F1
#
_cell.length_a   1.000
_cell.length_b   1.000
_cell.length_c   1.000
_cell.angle_alpha   90.00
_cell.angle_beta   90.00
_cell.angle_gamma   90.00
#
_symmetry.space_group_name_H-M   'P 1'
#
loop_
_entity.id
_entity.type
_entity.pdbx_description
1 polymer ?
#
loop_
_entity_poly.entity_id
_entity_poly.type
_entity_poly.pdbx_seq_one_letter_code
_entity_poly.pdbx_strand_id
1 'polypeptide(L)' 'MAKPAPKYGPTRGEYLIRLAISGVGLAMLGGSIALQGWPEGPGLVEVVGFAGLFFGVSAIGALRGLLR' A
#
# COMPACT_ATOMS: atom_id res chain seq x y z
N MET A 1 14.49 24.99 -2.99
CA MET A 1 13.94 25.31 -1.66
C MET A 1 12.80 24.34 -1.38
N ALA A 2 12.92 23.48 -0.37
CA ALA A 2 11.85 22.55 -0.01
C ALA A 2 10.63 23.35 0.48
N LYS A 3 9.43 23.03 -0.04
CA LYS A 3 8.19 23.68 0.35
C LYS A 3 7.93 23.43 1.85
N PRO A 4 7.58 24.45 2.65
CA PRO A 4 7.29 24.24 4.07
C PRO A 4 6.14 23.22 4.22
N ALA A 5 6.31 22.27 5.12
CA ALA A 5 5.30 21.24 5.38
C ALA A 5 3.98 21.90 5.82
N PRO A 6 2.82 21.38 5.39
CA PRO A 6 1.52 21.92 5.80
C PRO A 6 1.36 21.78 7.32
N LYS A 7 0.72 22.77 7.94
CA LYS A 7 0.47 22.83 9.39
C LYS A 7 -0.36 21.64 9.89
N TYR A 8 -1.16 21.02 9.02
CA TYR A 8 -1.94 19.80 9.27
C TYR A 8 -1.98 18.93 8.02
N GLY A 9 -1.85 17.62 8.22
CA GLY A 9 -1.98 16.60 7.17
C GLY A 9 -0.66 16.26 6.44
N PRO A 10 -0.63 15.16 5.68
CA PRO A 10 0.56 14.74 4.94
C PRO A 10 0.87 15.66 3.76
N THR A 11 2.15 15.87 3.50
CA THR A 11 2.70 16.46 2.29
C THR A 11 2.47 15.55 1.07
N ARG A 12 2.56 16.11 -0.14
CA ARG A 12 2.54 15.31 -1.38
C ARG A 12 3.67 14.27 -1.42
N GLY A 13 4.85 14.60 -0.88
CA GLY A 13 5.98 13.66 -0.81
C GLY A 13 5.69 12.45 0.08
N GLU A 14 5.05 12.65 1.22
CA GLU A 14 4.64 11.55 2.11
C GLU A 14 3.57 10.67 1.47
N TYR A 15 2.62 11.26 0.74
CA TYR A 15 1.66 10.48 -0.05
C TYR A 15 2.35 9.65 -1.14
N LEU A 16 3.34 10.19 -1.85
CA LEU A 16 4.12 9.45 -2.84
C LEU A 16 4.88 8.29 -2.21
N ILE A 17 5.56 8.51 -1.09
CA ILE A 17 6.30 7.45 -0.38
C ILE A 17 5.32 6.36 0.08
N ARG A 18 4.21 6.75 0.70
CA ARG A 18 3.19 5.80 1.15
C ARG A 18 2.60 4.99 -0.01
N LEU A 19 2.35 5.64 -1.14
CA LEU A 19 1.87 4.98 -2.36
C LEU A 19 2.92 4.01 -2.91
N ALA A 20 4.19 4.41 -2.96
CA ALA A 20 5.28 3.55 -3.44
C ALA A 20 5.45 2.31 -2.56
N ILE A 21 5.52 2.46 -1.23
CA ILE A 21 5.64 1.34 -0.29
C ILE A 21 4.44 0.40 -0.42
N SER A 22 3.22 0.95 -0.46
CA SER A 22 2.01 0.13 -0.58
C SER A 22 1.93 -0.57 -1.94
N GLY A 23 2.36 0.09 -3.01
CA GLY A 23 2.45 -0.49 -4.35
C GLY A 23 3.45 -1.64 -4.43
N VAL A 24 4.65 -1.48 -3.85
CA VAL A 24 5.64 -2.56 -3.76
C VAL A 24 5.10 -3.73 -2.94
N GLY A 25 4.46 -3.47 -1.79
CA GLY A 25 3.85 -4.51 -0.96
C GLY A 25 2.79 -5.31 -1.72
N LEU A 26 1.88 -4.63 -2.45
CA LEU A 26 0.88 -5.30 -3.29
C LEU A 26 1.50 -6.05 -4.46
N ALA A 27 2.54 -5.51 -5.09
CA ALA A 27 3.24 -6.17 -6.19
C ALA A 27 3.94 -7.45 -5.72
N MET A 28 4.57 -7.43 -4.55
CA MET A 28 5.18 -8.63 -3.96
C MET A 28 4.13 -9.66 -3.55
N LEU A 29 3.01 -9.23 -2.95
CA LEU A 29 1.91 -10.11 -2.58
C LEU A 29 1.24 -10.75 -3.81
N GLY A 30 0.94 -9.96 -4.84
CA GLY A 30 0.38 -10.47 -6.09
C GLY A 30 1.39 -11.35 -6.84
N GLY A 31 2.67 -10.97 -6.83
CA GLY A 31 3.75 -11.75 -7.43
C GLY A 31 3.95 -13.10 -6.75
N SER A 32 3.88 -13.17 -5.41
CA SER A 32 3.99 -14.46 -4.71
C SER A 32 2.80 -15.36 -5.05
N ILE A 33 1.57 -14.84 -5.07
CA ILE A 33 0.38 -15.60 -5.47
C ILE A 33 0.47 -16.04 -6.93
N ALA A 34 0.95 -15.18 -7.83
CA ALA A 34 1.09 -15.52 -9.25
C ALA A 34 2.13 -16.62 -9.49
N LEU A 35 3.22 -16.65 -8.71
CA LEU A 35 4.30 -17.62 -8.86
C LEU A 35 4.07 -18.93 -8.08
N GLN A 36 3.43 -18.85 -6.92
CA GLN A 36 3.28 -19.98 -5.98
C GLN A 36 1.85 -20.53 -5.93
N GLY A 37 0.89 -19.83 -6.53
CA GLY A 37 -0.53 -20.17 -6.46
C GLY A 37 -1.23 -19.56 -5.26
N TRP A 38 -2.52 -19.88 -5.11
CA TRP A 38 -3.31 -19.40 -3.99
C TRP A 38 -2.89 -20.10 -2.70
N PRO A 39 -2.67 -19.37 -1.58
CA PRO A 39 -2.30 -19.98 -0.31
C PRO A 39 -3.36 -20.95 0.19
N GLU A 40 -2.92 -22.12 0.63
CA GLU A 40 -3.77 -23.11 1.27
C GLU A 40 -3.59 -23.08 2.79
N GLY A 41 -4.70 -23.14 3.51
CA GLY A 41 -4.75 -23.11 4.97
C GLY A 41 -5.20 -21.76 5.55
N PRO A 42 -5.99 -21.77 6.63
CA PRO A 42 -6.67 -20.58 7.15
C PRO A 42 -5.70 -19.47 7.53
N GLY A 43 -4.59 -19.78 8.20
CA GLY A 43 -3.62 -18.77 8.63
C GLY A 43 -2.94 -18.03 7.47
N LEU A 44 -2.59 -18.72 6.38
CA LEU A 44 -1.98 -18.05 5.22
C LEU A 44 -2.99 -17.20 4.46
N VAL A 45 -4.22 -17.69 4.31
CA VAL A 45 -5.32 -16.92 3.71
C VAL A 45 -5.60 -15.65 4.51
N GLU A 46 -5.60 -15.73 5.85
CA GLU A 46 -5.76 -14.56 6.72
C GLU A 46 -4.62 -13.56 6.53
N VAL A 47 -3.36 -14.02 6.53
CA VAL A 47 -2.20 -13.14 6.35
C VAL A 47 -2.24 -12.44 4.99
N VAL A 48 -2.54 -13.18 3.91
CA VAL A 48 -2.68 -12.60 2.57
C VAL A 48 -3.86 -11.63 2.51
N GLY A 49 -4.98 -11.96 3.15
CA GLY A 49 -6.14 -11.09 3.27
C GLY A 49 -5.84 -9.78 3.98
N PHE A 50 -5.23 -9.84 5.17
CA PHE A 50 -4.84 -8.67 5.95
C PHE A 50 -3.76 -7.84 5.26
N ALA A 51 -2.75 -8.48 4.65
CA ALA A 51 -1.73 -7.78 3.87
C ALA A 51 -2.35 -7.04 2.68
N GLY A 52 -3.23 -7.72 1.92
CA GLY A 52 -3.94 -7.13 0.79
C GLY A 52 -4.83 -5.96 1.21
N LEU A 53 -5.58 -6.11 2.30
CA LEU A 53 -6.40 -5.04 2.89
C LEU A 53 -5.54 -3.85 3.34
N PHE A 54 -4.48 -4.10 4.10
CA PHE A 54 -3.61 -3.05 4.64
C PHE A 54 -2.95 -2.25 3.51
N PHE A 55 -2.27 -2.92 2.58
CA PHE A 55 -1.59 -2.23 1.49
C PHE A 55 -2.59 -1.64 0.49
N GLY A 56 -3.70 -2.32 0.21
CA GLY A 56 -4.75 -1.83 -0.69
C GLY A 56 -5.40 -0.54 -0.18
N VAL A 57 -5.88 -0.53 1.06
CA VAL A 57 -6.49 0.66 1.68
C VAL A 57 -5.47 1.80 1.79
N SER A 58 -4.23 1.49 2.17
CA SER A 58 -3.16 2.48 2.26
C SER A 58 -2.83 3.11 0.89
N ALA A 59 -2.72 2.30 -0.16
CA ALA A 59 -2.48 2.77 -1.52
C ALA A 59 -3.62 3.65 -2.04
N ILE A 60 -4.88 3.22 -1.86
CA ILE A 60 -6.06 3.99 -2.27
C ILE A 60 -6.12 5.33 -1.52
N GLY A 61 -5.87 5.32 -0.20
CA GLY A 61 -5.82 6.53 0.61
C GLY A 61 -4.74 7.50 0.16
N ALA A 62 -3.54 7.00 -0.13
CA ALA A 62 -2.42 7.80 -0.61
C ALA A 62 -2.69 8.39 -2.00
N LEU A 63 -3.22 7.58 -2.92
CA LEU A 63 -3.58 8.02 -4.27
C LEU A 63 -4.67 9.10 -4.22
N ARG A 64 -5.73 8.90 -3.42
CA ARG A 64 -6.76 9.93 -3.21
C ARG A 64 -6.19 11.21 -2.60
N GLY A 65 -5.21 11.11 -1.70
CA GLY A 65 -4.52 12.26 -1.13
C GLY A 65 -3.67 13.02 -2.15
N LEU A 66 -3.09 12.31 -3.13
CA LEU A 66 -2.30 12.91 -4.20
C LEU A 66 -3.15 13.60 -5.28
N LEU A 67 -4.35 13.07 -5.53
CA LEU A 67 -5.31 13.58 -6.51
C LEU A 67 -6.10 14.81 -6.03
N ARG A 68 -6.02 15.14 -4.73
CA ARG A 68 -6.63 16.34 -4.12
C ARG A 68 -5.62 17.49 -4.04
#